data_AF-A0A0A2KIB1-F1
#
_entry.id   AF-A0A0A2KIB1-F1
#
_cell.length_a   1.000
_cell.length_b   1.000
_cell.length_c   1.000
_cell.angle_alpha   90.00
_cell.angle_beta   90.00
_cell.angle_gamma   90.00
#
_symmetry.space_group_name_H-M   'P 1'
#
loop_
_entity.id
_entity.type
_entity.pdbx_description
1 polymer ?
#
loop_
_entity_poly.entity_id
_entity_poly.type
_entity_poly.pdbx_seq_one_letter_code
_entity_poly.pdbx_strand_id
1 'polypeptide(L)'
;MPPVAASIHQWAKRITIPDLYAISASVLILIWLIYWLGKRAAFWIGRVRHVVCRRWIISRLPGSWRRFYFIYLPTGLRWLDISTHHQGIAIVILFTANTIGLMLHTDSWSEAQRRAGALAVIHPILLCTGLTFGLPGDILHLDRQVLAWCHRWIGRLCVLHSLLHGSALVPIVKASTLATAGHIVPLAAGCCLVLIVPLTHSRVLRHHMQFAMKCHYVLAAATLSTLAYHLIERQSVYRWYLLGGVFLCILSSLVVSGKW
;
A
#
# COMPACT_ATOMS: atom_id res chain seq x y z
N MET A 1 22.23 29.82 18.28
CA MET A 1 21.58 28.51 18.06
C MET A 1 20.70 28.63 16.82
N PRO A 2 20.78 27.73 15.83
CA PRO A 2 19.88 27.79 14.69
C PRO A 2 18.43 27.60 15.18
N PRO A 3 17.44 28.28 14.56
CA PRO A 3 16.05 28.13 14.95
C PRO A 3 15.62 26.66 14.82
N VAL A 4 14.81 26.18 15.76
CA VAL A 4 14.32 24.79 15.81
C VAL A 4 13.70 24.36 14.46
N ALA A 5 13.02 25.29 13.77
CA ALA A 5 12.48 25.05 12.44
C ALA A 5 13.56 24.73 11.39
N ALA A 6 14.74 25.37 11.46
CA ALA A 6 15.86 25.09 10.56
C ALA A 6 16.53 23.75 10.85
N SER A 7 16.60 23.33 12.13
CA SER A 7 17.15 22.01 12.49
C SER A 7 16.22 20.88 12.06
N ILE A 8 14.89 21.05 12.22
CA ILE A 8 13.88 20.10 11.75
C ILE A 8 13.89 20.02 10.22
N HIS A 9 14.00 21.16 9.53
CA HIS A 9 14.08 21.19 8.07
C HIS A 9 15.32 20.48 7.53
N GLN A 10 16.50 20.70 8.15
CA GLN A 10 17.72 19.99 7.77
C GLN A 10 17.69 18.50 8.14
N TRP A 11 17.02 18.13 9.23
CA TRP A 11 16.80 16.73 9.59
C TRP A 11 15.91 16.04 8.56
N ALA A 12 14.76 16.63 8.22
CA ALA A 12 13.82 16.08 7.24
C ALA A 12 14.45 15.83 5.87
N LYS A 13 15.37 16.70 5.43
CA LYS A 13 16.13 16.54 4.18
C LYS A 13 17.11 15.35 4.19
N ARG A 14 17.50 14.85 5.36
CA ARG A 14 18.46 13.74 5.52
C ARG A 14 17.80 12.37 5.70
N ILE A 15 16.49 12.32 5.84
CA ILE A 15 15.74 11.08 6.04
C ILE A 15 15.66 10.29 4.74
N THR A 16 15.88 8.97 4.81
CA THR A 16 15.72 8.10 3.64
C THR A 16 14.25 7.97 3.24
N ILE A 17 13.95 7.65 1.98
CA ILE A 17 12.56 7.48 1.52
C ILE A 17 11.82 6.39 2.32
N PRO A 18 12.40 5.21 2.62
CA PRO A 18 11.78 4.22 3.50
C PRO A 18 11.43 4.80 4.87
N ASP A 19 12.36 5.53 5.48
CA ASP A 19 12.16 6.11 6.81
C ASP A 19 11.10 7.21 6.78
N LEU A 20 11.08 8.05 5.74
CA LEU A 20 10.08 9.10 5.58
C LEU A 20 8.67 8.51 5.40
N TYR A 21 8.56 7.46 4.59
CA TYR A 21 7.31 6.73 4.43
C TYR A 21 6.86 6.08 5.75
N ALA A 22 7.78 5.40 6.44
CA ALA A 22 7.48 4.75 7.71
C ALA A 22 7.06 5.78 8.78
N ILE A 23 7.81 6.85 8.95
CA ILE A 23 7.53 7.93 9.92
C ILE A 23 6.18 8.58 9.62
N SER A 24 5.91 8.94 8.36
CA SER A 24 4.64 9.57 7.97
C SER A 24 3.45 8.63 8.19
N ALA A 25 3.56 7.35 7.81
CA ALA A 25 2.54 6.35 8.07
C ALA A 25 2.31 6.15 9.59
N SER A 26 3.37 6.02 10.39
CA SER A 26 3.29 5.85 11.84
C SER A 26 2.65 7.05 12.53
N VAL A 27 3.00 8.28 12.15
CA VAL A 27 2.39 9.50 12.70
C VAL A 27 0.90 9.57 12.38
N LEU A 28 0.52 9.28 11.14
CA LEU A 28 -0.89 9.31 10.74
C LEU A 28 -1.72 8.22 11.44
N ILE A 29 -1.16 7.02 11.59
CA ILE A 29 -1.79 5.93 12.37
C ILE A 29 -1.94 6.34 13.84
N LEU A 30 -0.92 6.96 14.44
CA LEU A 30 -0.96 7.42 15.82
C LEU A 30 -2.03 8.50 16.03
N ILE A 31 -2.09 9.51 15.15
CA ILE A 31 -3.13 10.56 15.19
C ILE A 31 -4.52 9.92 15.12
N TRP A 32 -4.71 8.97 14.21
CA TRP A 32 -5.97 8.27 14.06
C TRP A 32 -6.34 7.45 15.30
N LEU A 33 -5.37 6.72 15.88
CA LEU A 33 -5.55 5.94 17.09
C LEU A 33 -5.95 6.84 18.27
N ILE A 34 -5.27 7.97 18.45
CA ILE A 34 -5.58 8.97 19.49
C ILE A 34 -7.00 9.51 19.30
N TYR A 35 -7.36 9.93 18.08
CA TYR A 35 -8.71 10.42 17.77
C TYR A 35 -9.79 9.37 18.12
N TRP A 36 -9.54 8.11 17.76
CA TRP A 36 -10.52 7.04 17.97
C TRP A 36 -10.63 6.64 19.44
N LEU A 37 -9.52 6.56 20.17
CA LEU A 37 -9.51 6.34 21.61
C LEU A 37 -10.22 7.47 22.34
N GLY A 38 -9.96 8.73 21.97
CA GLY A 38 -10.67 9.90 22.51
C GLY A 38 -12.18 9.84 22.24
N LYS A 39 -12.59 9.48 21.03
CA LYS A 39 -14.01 9.29 20.69
C LYS A 39 -14.66 8.16 21.50
N ARG A 40 -13.97 7.04 21.70
CA ARG A 40 -14.46 5.93 22.53
C ARG A 40 -14.56 6.32 24.01
N ALA A 41 -13.55 7.00 24.54
CA ALA A 41 -13.55 7.51 25.90
C ALA A 41 -14.70 8.50 26.11
N ALA A 42 -14.90 9.45 25.19
CA ALA A 42 -16.03 10.39 25.23
C ALA A 42 -17.39 9.66 25.18
N PHE A 43 -17.52 8.62 24.35
CA PHE A 43 -18.73 7.80 24.30
C PHE A 43 -18.94 6.99 25.58
N TRP A 44 -17.87 6.48 26.20
CA TRP A 44 -17.94 5.72 27.44
C TRP A 44 -18.29 6.64 28.63
N ILE A 45 -17.65 7.81 28.73
CA ILE A 45 -17.96 8.85 29.71
C ILE A 45 -19.40 9.35 29.56
N GLY A 46 -19.85 9.59 28.32
CA GLY A 46 -21.24 9.96 28.05
C GLY A 46 -22.26 8.86 28.38
N ARG A 47 -21.88 7.59 28.23
CA ARG A 47 -22.70 6.42 28.59
C ARG A 47 -22.83 6.27 30.11
N VAL A 48 -21.77 6.55 30.86
CA VAL A 48 -21.76 6.54 32.34
C VAL A 48 -22.54 7.74 32.90
N ARG A 49 -22.58 8.88 32.20
CA ARG A 49 -23.28 10.10 32.66
C ARG A 49 -24.77 10.21 32.30
N HIS A 50 -25.27 9.54 31.26
CA HIS A 50 -26.70 9.60 30.91
C HIS A 50 -27.26 8.28 30.37
N VAL A 51 -28.03 7.57 31.21
CA VAL A 51 -28.80 6.36 30.81
C VAL A 51 -30.10 6.71 30.07
N VAL A 52 -30.59 7.96 30.09
CA VAL A 52 -31.98 8.25 29.66
C VAL A 52 -32.13 8.82 28.23
N CYS A 53 -31.14 9.48 27.63
CA CYS A 53 -31.29 10.09 26.28
C CYS A 53 -30.78 9.21 25.12
N ARG A 54 -30.66 7.90 25.34
CA ARG A 54 -29.83 7.04 24.47
C ARG A 54 -30.53 6.51 23.23
N ARG A 55 -31.86 6.55 23.16
CA ARG A 55 -32.64 5.97 22.05
C ARG A 55 -32.88 6.95 20.89
N TRP A 56 -32.76 8.26 21.12
CA TRP A 56 -33.08 9.29 20.13
C TRP A 56 -31.90 9.79 19.30
N ILE A 57 -30.67 9.73 19.83
CA ILE A 57 -29.47 10.22 19.10
C ILE A 57 -28.83 9.11 18.26
N ILE A 58 -28.89 7.85 18.71
CA ILE A 58 -28.32 6.70 17.99
C ILE A 58 -29.15 6.33 16.74
N SER A 59 -30.44 6.68 16.70
CA SER A 59 -31.32 6.47 15.54
C SER A 59 -31.18 7.55 14.45
N ARG A 60 -30.50 8.68 14.72
CA ARG A 60 -30.26 9.78 13.76
C ARG A 60 -28.82 9.96 13.31
N LEU A 61 -27.85 9.29 13.93
CA LEU A 61 -26.53 9.12 13.32
C LEU A 61 -26.73 8.29 12.05
N PRO A 62 -26.27 8.74 10.87
CA PRO A 62 -26.66 8.17 9.58
C PRO A 62 -26.31 6.68 9.56
N GLY A 63 -27.34 5.89 9.85
CA GLY A 63 -27.36 4.46 9.64
C GLY A 63 -27.11 4.26 8.17
N SER A 64 -25.88 3.85 7.89
CA SER A 64 -25.36 3.45 6.59
C SER A 64 -24.53 4.51 5.86
N TRP A 65 -23.33 4.80 6.40
CA TRP A 65 -22.16 5.16 5.58
C TRP A 65 -21.95 4.18 4.41
N ARG A 66 -22.37 2.92 4.57
CA ARG A 66 -22.50 1.94 3.48
C ARG A 66 -23.44 2.42 2.37
N ARG A 67 -24.60 3.01 2.69
CA ARG A 67 -25.53 3.60 1.70
C ARG A 67 -24.91 4.84 1.10
N PHE A 68 -24.30 5.72 1.87
CA PHE A 68 -23.66 6.93 1.30
C PHE A 68 -22.58 6.55 0.27
N TYR A 69 -21.63 5.66 0.61
CA TYR A 69 -20.66 5.19 -0.37
C TYR A 69 -21.32 4.38 -1.50
N PHE A 70 -22.17 3.38 -1.26
CA PHE A 70 -22.72 2.57 -2.36
C PHE A 70 -23.70 3.32 -3.30
N ILE A 71 -24.38 4.36 -2.80
CA ILE A 71 -25.31 5.19 -3.58
C ILE A 71 -24.55 6.24 -4.40
N TYR A 72 -23.53 6.89 -3.82
CA TYR A 72 -22.79 7.96 -4.49
C TYR A 72 -21.51 7.51 -5.19
N LEU A 73 -21.00 6.30 -4.93
CA LEU A 73 -19.84 5.78 -5.64
C LEU A 73 -20.31 5.25 -7.01
N PRO A 74 -19.82 5.84 -8.12
CA PRO A 74 -20.12 5.38 -9.47
C PRO A 74 -19.94 3.87 -9.58
N THR A 75 -20.78 3.21 -10.38
CA THR A 75 -20.72 1.75 -10.58
C THR A 75 -19.31 1.28 -10.96
N GLY A 76 -18.59 2.09 -11.75
CA GLY A 76 -17.21 1.87 -12.15
C GLY A 76 -16.16 2.05 -11.03
N LEU A 77 -16.51 2.49 -9.84
CA LEU A 77 -15.64 2.62 -8.66
C LEU A 77 -15.98 1.60 -7.56
N ARG A 78 -17.05 0.81 -7.72
CA ARG A 78 -17.42 -0.25 -6.76
C ARG A 78 -16.37 -1.35 -6.63
N TRP A 79 -15.47 -1.50 -7.61
CA TRP A 79 -14.32 -2.41 -7.52
C TRP A 79 -13.29 -1.97 -6.46
N LEU A 80 -13.37 -0.74 -5.95
CA LEU A 80 -12.46 -0.25 -4.91
C LEU A 80 -12.65 -0.97 -3.56
N ASP A 81 -13.79 -1.64 -3.36
CA ASP A 81 -14.07 -2.50 -2.20
C ASP A 81 -13.89 -1.77 -0.85
N ILE A 82 -14.55 -0.61 -0.73
CA ILE A 82 -14.57 0.21 0.49
C ILE A 82 -15.89 -0.05 1.20
N SER A 83 -15.87 -0.97 2.17
CA SER A 83 -17.09 -1.47 2.82
C SER A 83 -17.39 -0.80 4.15
N THR A 84 -16.38 -0.15 4.77
CA THR A 84 -16.50 0.51 6.08
C THR A 84 -15.81 1.87 6.10
N HIS A 85 -16.22 2.72 7.04
CA HIS A 85 -15.57 4.02 7.25
C HIS A 85 -14.12 3.89 7.76
N HIS A 86 -13.80 2.85 8.55
CA HIS A 86 -12.43 2.57 8.98
C HIS A 86 -11.54 2.25 7.77
N GLN A 87 -12.03 1.45 6.82
CA GLN A 87 -11.33 1.20 5.55
C GLN A 87 -11.14 2.49 4.74
N GLY A 88 -12.16 3.35 4.65
CA GLY A 88 -12.04 4.66 4.01
C GLY A 88 -10.95 5.54 4.63
N ILE A 89 -10.91 5.63 5.96
CA ILE A 89 -9.88 6.40 6.68
C ILE A 89 -8.50 5.78 6.48
N ALA A 90 -8.38 4.46 6.56
CA ALA A 90 -7.11 3.76 6.33
C ALA A 90 -6.56 4.02 4.91
N ILE A 91 -7.43 4.06 3.90
CA ILE A 91 -7.07 4.45 2.53
C ILE A 91 -6.56 5.89 2.50
N VAL A 92 -7.26 6.84 3.14
CA VAL A 92 -6.83 8.25 3.18
C VAL A 92 -5.46 8.40 3.85
N ILE A 93 -5.24 7.73 4.98
CA ILE A 93 -3.94 7.69 5.67
C ILE A 93 -2.87 7.14 4.73
N LEU A 94 -3.15 6.01 4.08
CA LEU A 94 -2.21 5.34 3.19
C LEU A 94 -1.84 6.21 1.99
N PHE A 95 -2.82 6.84 1.32
CA PHE A 95 -2.54 7.78 0.24
C PHE A 95 -1.77 9.00 0.72
N THR A 96 -2.14 9.56 1.88
CA THR A 96 -1.45 10.74 2.44
C THR A 96 0.01 10.44 2.75
N ALA A 97 0.31 9.31 3.40
CA ALA A 97 1.69 8.88 3.66
C ALA A 97 2.49 8.69 2.36
N ASN A 98 1.88 8.08 1.34
CA ASN A 98 2.52 7.90 0.04
C ASN A 98 2.75 9.24 -0.68
N THR A 99 1.79 10.16 -0.64
CA THR A 99 1.94 11.51 -1.21
C THR A 99 3.04 12.28 -0.51
N ILE A 100 3.14 12.20 0.82
CA ILE A 100 4.24 12.80 1.58
C ILE A 100 5.57 12.18 1.17
N GLY A 101 5.68 10.85 1.12
CA GLY A 101 6.91 10.17 0.68
C GLY A 101 7.34 10.55 -0.73
N LEU A 102 6.38 10.81 -1.62
CA LEU A 102 6.62 11.17 -3.01
C LEU A 102 6.98 12.67 -3.19
N MET A 103 6.29 13.57 -2.49
CA MET A 103 6.28 15.00 -2.79
C MET A 103 7.00 15.87 -1.75
N LEU A 104 7.20 15.39 -0.52
CA LEU A 104 7.80 16.21 0.53
C LEU A 104 9.26 16.55 0.19
N HIS A 105 9.56 17.83 -0.02
CA HIS A 105 10.89 18.29 -0.45
C HIS A 105 11.33 17.68 -1.80
N THR A 106 10.38 17.53 -2.72
CA THR A 106 10.67 17.12 -4.09
C THR A 106 10.70 18.35 -4.99
N ASP A 107 11.89 18.70 -5.48
CA ASP A 107 12.10 19.93 -6.26
C ASP A 107 11.95 19.73 -7.77
N SER A 108 11.85 18.47 -8.24
CA SER A 108 11.74 18.14 -9.66
C SER A 108 10.89 16.90 -9.92
N TRP A 109 10.37 16.82 -11.15
CA TRP A 109 9.61 15.65 -11.59
C TRP A 109 10.47 14.37 -11.65
N SER A 110 11.74 14.49 -12.05
CA SER A 110 12.66 13.34 -12.07
C SER A 110 12.92 12.78 -10.67
N GLU A 111 13.00 13.65 -9.66
CA GLU A 111 13.11 13.23 -8.27
C GLU A 111 11.82 12.53 -7.80
N ALA A 112 10.65 13.04 -8.18
CA ALA A 112 9.37 12.36 -7.91
C ALA A 112 9.34 10.96 -8.53
N GLN A 113 9.77 10.80 -9.78
CA GLN A 113 9.85 9.50 -10.47
C GLN A 113 10.84 8.54 -9.79
N ARG A 114 11.97 9.05 -9.29
CA ARG A 114 12.95 8.26 -8.53
C ARG A 114 12.35 7.76 -7.21
N ARG A 115 11.64 8.64 -6.48
CA ARG A 115 10.94 8.29 -5.23
C ARG A 115 9.79 7.32 -5.46
N ALA A 116 9.05 7.48 -6.55
CA ALA A 116 8.04 6.51 -6.98
C ALA A 116 8.66 5.13 -7.21
N GLY A 117 9.84 5.07 -7.85
CA GLY A 117 10.58 3.81 -8.03
C GLY A 117 10.95 3.14 -6.70
N ALA A 118 11.44 3.92 -5.73
CA ALA A 118 11.72 3.42 -4.39
C ALA A 118 10.47 2.86 -3.69
N LEU A 119 9.37 3.61 -3.70
CA LEU A 119 8.09 3.16 -3.14
C LEU A 119 7.57 1.91 -3.87
N ALA A 120 7.73 1.82 -5.19
CA ALA A 120 7.37 0.66 -5.98
C ALA A 120 8.18 -0.61 -5.63
N VAL A 121 9.33 -0.50 -4.95
CA VAL A 121 10.08 -1.64 -4.41
C VAL A 121 9.66 -1.99 -2.98
N ILE A 122 9.31 -0.97 -2.18
CA ILE A 122 8.86 -1.16 -0.79
C ILE A 122 7.52 -1.90 -0.73
N HIS A 123 6.56 -1.54 -1.58
CA HIS A 123 5.23 -2.16 -1.58
C HIS A 123 5.25 -3.67 -1.89
N PRO A 124 6.03 -4.19 -2.86
CA PRO A 124 6.21 -5.61 -3.08
C PRO A 124 6.67 -6.40 -1.85
N ILE A 125 7.53 -5.83 -0.99
CA ILE A 125 7.95 -6.49 0.25
C ILE A 125 6.73 -6.74 1.15
N LEU A 126 5.86 -5.73 1.29
CA LEU A 126 4.61 -5.82 2.05
C LEU A 126 3.55 -6.69 1.33
N LEU A 127 3.62 -6.83 0.01
CA LEU A 127 2.79 -7.79 -0.72
C LEU A 127 3.22 -9.23 -0.46
N CYS A 128 4.52 -9.47 -0.32
CA CYS A 128 5.07 -10.79 -0.06
C CYS A 128 4.68 -11.30 1.35
N THR A 129 4.41 -10.42 2.32
CA THR A 129 3.80 -10.83 3.61
C THR A 129 2.36 -11.35 3.44
N GLY A 130 1.74 -11.13 2.28
CA GLY A 130 0.48 -11.76 1.90
C GLY A 130 0.62 -13.25 1.55
N LEU A 131 1.81 -13.73 1.15
CA LEU A 131 2.05 -15.16 0.95
C LEU A 131 1.90 -15.95 2.27
N THR A 132 2.03 -15.26 3.40
CA THR A 132 1.95 -15.82 4.74
C THR A 132 0.72 -15.33 5.47
N PHE A 133 -0.42 -15.06 4.82
CA PHE A 133 -1.65 -14.55 5.47
C PHE A 133 -2.00 -15.22 6.82
N GLY A 134 -1.56 -16.47 7.07
CA GLY A 134 -1.54 -17.09 8.38
C GLY A 134 -0.73 -16.34 9.45
N LEU A 135 0.58 -16.09 9.28
CA LEU A 135 1.43 -15.57 10.35
C LEU A 135 1.06 -14.17 10.85
N PRO A 136 0.90 -13.13 9.99
CA PRO A 136 0.48 -11.82 10.46
C PRO A 136 -0.96 -11.84 11.00
N GLY A 137 -1.83 -12.68 10.44
CA GLY A 137 -3.19 -12.88 10.94
C GLY A 137 -3.21 -13.49 12.33
N ASP A 138 -2.38 -14.49 12.56
CA ASP A 138 -2.28 -15.20 13.84
C ASP A 138 -1.62 -14.33 14.93
N ILE A 139 -0.55 -13.59 14.59
CA ILE A 139 0.17 -12.72 15.55
C ILE A 139 -0.68 -11.50 15.92
N LEU A 140 -1.32 -10.88 14.94
CA LEU A 140 -2.07 -9.63 15.14
C LEU A 140 -3.57 -9.86 15.39
N HIS A 141 -4.00 -11.13 15.44
CA HIS A 141 -5.40 -11.54 15.52
C HIS A 141 -6.29 -10.82 14.48
N LEU A 142 -5.78 -10.67 13.25
CA LEU A 142 -6.47 -10.01 12.15
C LEU A 142 -7.24 -11.01 11.30
N ASP A 143 -8.46 -10.64 10.91
CA ASP A 143 -9.25 -11.41 9.96
C ASP A 143 -8.53 -11.49 8.60
N ARG A 144 -8.51 -12.69 8.01
CA ARG A 144 -7.99 -12.95 6.66
C ARG A 144 -8.64 -12.04 5.60
N GLN A 145 -9.91 -11.67 5.76
CA GLN A 145 -10.59 -10.72 4.88
C GLN A 145 -9.96 -9.32 4.95
N VAL A 146 -9.55 -8.88 6.15
CA VAL A 146 -8.87 -7.59 6.35
C VAL A 146 -7.49 -7.63 5.71
N LEU A 147 -6.74 -8.73 5.89
CA LEU A 147 -5.43 -8.90 5.27
C LEU A 147 -5.52 -8.95 3.73
N ALA A 148 -6.49 -9.68 3.18
CA ALA A 148 -6.73 -9.72 1.74
C ALA A 148 -7.12 -8.34 1.19
N TRP A 149 -7.91 -7.56 1.94
CA TRP A 149 -8.24 -6.18 1.61
C TRP A 149 -7.01 -5.28 1.61
N CYS A 150 -6.16 -5.37 2.63
CA CYS A 150 -4.89 -4.63 2.70
C CYS A 150 -3.98 -4.97 1.51
N HIS A 151 -3.81 -6.27 1.22
CA HIS A 151 -3.00 -6.74 0.10
C HIS A 151 -3.47 -6.15 -1.24
N ARG A 152 -4.79 -6.09 -1.50
CA ARG A 152 -5.33 -5.46 -2.72
C ARG A 152 -4.96 -3.98 -2.82
N TRP A 153 -5.03 -3.22 -1.72
CA TRP A 153 -4.72 -1.79 -1.72
C TRP A 153 -3.22 -1.50 -1.86
N ILE A 154 -2.38 -2.26 -1.18
CA ILE A 154 -0.93 -2.19 -1.33
C ILE A 154 -0.55 -2.54 -2.78
N GLY A 155 -1.23 -3.51 -3.39
CA GLY A 155 -1.01 -3.92 -4.78
C GLY A 155 -1.33 -2.81 -5.77
N ARG A 156 -2.47 -2.12 -5.57
CA ARG A 156 -2.83 -0.95 -6.37
C ARG A 156 -1.81 0.19 -6.24
N LEU A 157 -1.31 0.45 -5.04
CA LEU A 157 -0.27 1.47 -4.83
C LEU A 157 1.05 1.07 -5.48
N CYS A 158 1.44 -0.20 -5.40
CA CYS A 158 2.60 -0.71 -6.12
C CYS A 158 2.47 -0.41 -7.62
N VAL A 159 1.34 -0.75 -8.24
CA VAL A 159 1.08 -0.47 -9.66
C VAL A 159 1.15 1.03 -9.95
N LEU A 160 0.50 1.88 -9.14
CA LEU A 160 0.52 3.33 -9.32
C LEU A 160 1.94 3.90 -9.27
N HIS A 161 2.74 3.51 -8.28
CA HIS A 161 4.12 3.96 -8.16
C HIS A 161 5.01 3.42 -9.29
N SER A 162 4.79 2.17 -9.73
CA SER A 162 5.47 1.61 -10.90
C SER A 162 5.13 2.36 -12.19
N LEU A 163 3.88 2.77 -12.39
CA LEU A 163 3.47 3.58 -13.54
C LEU A 163 4.08 4.98 -13.48
N LEU A 164 4.07 5.62 -12.31
CA LEU A 164 4.72 6.92 -12.11
C LEU A 164 6.22 6.84 -12.38
N HIS A 165 6.91 5.82 -11.87
CA HIS A 165 8.31 5.58 -12.17
C HIS A 165 8.54 5.29 -13.66
N GLY A 166 7.73 4.40 -14.24
CA GLY A 166 7.81 4.00 -15.65
C GLY A 166 7.53 5.14 -16.63
N SER A 167 6.85 6.21 -16.20
CA SER A 167 6.69 7.42 -17.02
C SER A 167 8.03 8.07 -17.39
N ALA A 168 9.11 7.77 -16.67
CA ALA A 168 10.47 8.18 -17.04
C ALA A 168 10.95 7.59 -18.38
N LEU A 169 10.31 6.52 -18.87
CA LEU A 169 10.60 5.93 -20.17
C LEU A 169 10.06 6.77 -21.33
N VAL A 170 9.01 7.58 -21.12
CA VAL A 170 8.37 8.39 -22.19
C VAL A 170 9.38 9.27 -22.95
N PRO A 171 10.24 10.08 -22.30
CA PRO A 171 11.25 10.85 -23.02
C PRO A 171 12.30 9.97 -23.72
N ILE A 172 12.64 8.81 -23.15
CA ILE A 172 13.62 7.86 -23.72
C ILE A 172 13.09 7.26 -25.02
N VAL A 173 11.80 6.87 -25.05
CA VAL A 173 11.12 6.36 -26.25
C VAL A 173 11.12 7.39 -27.37
N LYS A 174 10.93 8.67 -27.02
CA LYS A 174 10.91 9.76 -28.01
C LYS A 174 12.29 10.03 -28.62
N ALA A 175 13.36 9.78 -27.86
CA ALA A 175 14.72 10.09 -28.26
C ALA A 175 15.48 8.89 -28.84
N SER A 176 15.05 7.66 -28.59
CA SER A 176 15.82 6.45 -28.90
C SER A 176 14.92 5.22 -29.08
N THR A 177 15.47 4.17 -29.67
CA THR A 177 14.82 2.86 -29.71
C THR A 177 14.96 2.15 -28.36
N LEU A 178 13.85 1.60 -27.88
CA LEU A 178 13.69 0.87 -26.60
C LEU A 178 14.39 -0.51 -26.57
N ALA A 179 15.48 -0.68 -27.33
CA ALA A 179 16.06 -1.98 -27.65
C ALA A 179 17.07 -2.51 -26.60
N THR A 180 17.37 -1.74 -25.55
CA THR A 180 18.33 -2.17 -24.52
C THR A 180 17.66 -2.91 -23.37
N ALA A 181 18.31 -3.97 -22.90
CA ALA A 181 17.84 -4.82 -21.80
C ALA A 181 17.46 -4.01 -20.54
N GLY A 182 18.23 -2.94 -20.26
CA GLY A 182 18.00 -2.03 -19.14
C GLY A 182 16.70 -1.21 -19.19
N HIS A 183 15.94 -1.27 -20.28
CA HIS A 183 14.58 -0.72 -20.41
C HIS A 183 13.52 -1.81 -20.62
N ILE A 184 13.85 -2.89 -21.34
CA ILE A 184 12.91 -3.99 -21.64
C ILE A 184 12.55 -4.76 -20.36
N VAL A 185 13.52 -5.10 -19.52
CA VAL A 185 13.28 -5.87 -18.29
C VAL A 185 12.38 -5.12 -17.29
N PRO A 186 12.64 -3.84 -16.95
CA PRO A 186 11.73 -3.10 -16.08
C PRO A 186 10.35 -2.84 -16.72
N LEU A 187 10.28 -2.72 -18.05
CA LEU A 187 8.99 -2.63 -18.74
C LEU A 187 8.19 -3.93 -18.59
N ALA A 188 8.83 -5.09 -18.73
CA ALA A 188 8.18 -6.39 -18.49
C ALA A 188 7.66 -6.49 -17.05
N ALA A 189 8.43 -6.04 -16.05
CA ALA A 189 7.99 -5.97 -14.66
C ALA A 189 6.72 -5.10 -14.50
N GLY A 190 6.72 -3.92 -15.11
CA GLY A 190 5.56 -3.02 -15.11
C GLY A 190 4.33 -3.63 -15.77
N CYS A 191 4.51 -4.30 -16.92
CA CYS A 191 3.43 -5.03 -17.61
C CYS A 191 2.85 -6.15 -16.73
N CYS A 192 3.70 -6.95 -16.08
CA CYS A 192 3.24 -8.00 -15.16
C CYS A 192 2.37 -7.43 -14.02
N LEU A 193 2.80 -6.32 -13.41
CA LEU A 193 2.05 -5.63 -12.36
C LEU A 193 0.70 -5.11 -12.86
N VAL A 194 0.65 -4.51 -14.05
CA VAL A 194 -0.61 -4.01 -14.64
C VAL A 194 -1.56 -5.17 -14.95
N LEU A 195 -1.05 -6.30 -15.47
CA LEU A 195 -1.85 -7.48 -15.81
C LEU A 195 -2.44 -8.18 -14.57
N ILE A 196 -1.86 -8.00 -13.38
CA ILE A 196 -2.44 -8.50 -12.12
C ILE A 196 -3.76 -7.80 -11.80
N VAL A 197 -3.91 -6.51 -12.12
CA VAL A 197 -5.11 -5.72 -11.79
C VAL A 197 -6.41 -6.36 -12.29
N PRO A 198 -6.58 -6.68 -13.59
CA PRO A 198 -7.79 -7.32 -14.08
C PRO A 198 -8.01 -8.73 -13.50
N LEU A 199 -6.95 -9.49 -13.20
CA LEU A 199 -7.08 -10.81 -12.56
C LEU A 199 -7.66 -10.72 -11.15
N THR A 200 -7.36 -9.63 -10.43
CA THR A 200 -7.91 -9.38 -9.08
C THR A 200 -9.31 -8.78 -9.09
N HIS A 201 -9.91 -8.58 -10.26
CA HIS A 201 -11.26 -8.04 -10.36
C HIS A 201 -12.30 -9.05 -9.84
N SER A 202 -13.26 -8.55 -9.04
CA SER A 202 -14.24 -9.39 -8.35
C SER A 202 -15.05 -10.30 -9.28
N ARG A 203 -15.31 -9.89 -10.54
CA ARG A 203 -15.98 -10.76 -11.53
C ARG A 203 -15.11 -11.94 -11.95
N VAL A 204 -13.82 -11.71 -12.21
CA VAL A 204 -12.88 -12.76 -12.62
C VAL A 204 -12.66 -13.74 -11.47
N LEU A 205 -12.43 -13.23 -10.26
CA LEU A 205 -12.26 -14.07 -9.07
C LEU A 205 -13.50 -14.92 -8.76
N ARG A 206 -14.73 -14.44 -9.03
CA ARG A 206 -15.95 -15.22 -8.81
C ARG A 206 -16.14 -16.39 -9.79
N HIS A 207 -15.72 -16.23 -11.05
CA HIS A 207 -15.98 -17.23 -12.09
C HIS A 207 -14.76 -18.10 -12.40
N HIS A 208 -13.55 -17.60 -12.19
CA HIS A 208 -12.30 -18.23 -12.61
C HIS A 208 -11.22 -18.17 -11.53
N MET A 209 -11.61 -18.36 -10.25
CA MET A 209 -10.72 -18.19 -9.10
C MET A 209 -9.40 -18.97 -9.23
N GLN A 210 -9.47 -20.25 -9.59
CA GLN A 210 -8.28 -21.11 -9.69
C GLN A 210 -7.31 -20.65 -10.77
N PHE A 211 -7.85 -20.28 -11.93
CA PHE A 211 -7.06 -19.73 -13.03
C PHE A 211 -6.43 -18.38 -12.64
N ALA A 212 -7.24 -17.48 -12.09
CA ALA A 212 -6.80 -16.15 -11.68
C ALA A 212 -5.68 -16.21 -10.64
N MET A 213 -5.76 -17.12 -9.66
CA MET A 213 -4.72 -17.30 -8.66
C MET A 213 -3.43 -17.89 -9.25
N LYS A 214 -3.52 -18.88 -10.13
CA LYS A 214 -2.32 -19.42 -10.82
C LYS A 214 -1.61 -18.34 -11.63
N CYS A 215 -2.37 -17.58 -12.44
CA CYS A 215 -1.82 -16.45 -13.19
C CYS A 215 -1.25 -15.37 -12.27
N HIS A 216 -1.91 -15.06 -11.16
CA HIS A 216 -1.43 -14.10 -10.18
C HIS A 216 -0.07 -14.50 -9.61
N TYR A 217 0.11 -15.76 -9.20
CA TYR A 217 1.41 -16.23 -8.69
C TYR A 217 2.52 -16.19 -9.75
N VAL A 218 2.23 -16.59 -10.99
CA VAL A 218 3.21 -16.53 -12.09
C VAL A 218 3.61 -15.08 -12.37
N LEU A 219 2.65 -14.15 -12.45
CA LEU A 219 2.93 -12.74 -12.67
C LEU A 219 3.65 -12.09 -11.49
N ALA A 220 3.32 -12.47 -10.25
CA ALA A 220 4.00 -12.00 -9.06
C ALA A 220 5.46 -12.48 -9.03
N ALA A 221 5.71 -13.76 -9.33
CA ALA A 221 7.05 -14.31 -9.44
C ALA A 221 7.86 -13.64 -10.56
N ALA A 222 7.26 -13.46 -11.74
CA ALA A 222 7.88 -12.75 -12.86
C ALA A 222 8.23 -11.30 -12.48
N THR A 223 7.32 -10.60 -11.78
CA THR A 223 7.56 -9.25 -11.28
C THR A 223 8.73 -9.21 -10.30
N LEU A 224 8.78 -10.11 -9.32
CA LEU A 224 9.87 -10.15 -8.34
C LEU A 224 11.22 -10.46 -9.00
N SER A 225 11.27 -11.42 -9.92
CA SER A 225 12.49 -11.79 -10.63
C SER A 225 13.01 -10.67 -11.52
N THR A 226 12.12 -10.04 -12.30
CA THR A 226 12.48 -8.90 -13.18
C THR A 226 12.88 -7.67 -12.36
N LEU A 227 12.21 -7.41 -11.24
CA LEU A 227 12.57 -6.34 -10.32
C LEU A 227 13.94 -6.58 -9.68
N ALA A 228 14.22 -7.81 -9.23
CA ALA A 228 15.52 -8.17 -8.67
C ALA A 228 16.65 -7.96 -9.71
N TYR A 229 16.45 -8.43 -10.93
CA TYR A 229 17.40 -8.18 -12.03
C TYR A 229 17.62 -6.68 -12.25
N HIS A 230 16.54 -5.91 -12.38
CA HIS A 230 16.61 -4.48 -12.60
C HIS A 230 17.38 -3.75 -11.48
N LEU A 231 17.15 -4.12 -10.23
CA LEU A 231 17.86 -3.51 -9.08
C LEU A 231 19.34 -3.89 -9.03
N ILE A 232 19.70 -5.11 -9.45
CA ILE A 232 21.09 -5.55 -9.57
C ILE A 232 21.80 -4.78 -10.69
N GLU A 233 21.19 -4.73 -11.88
CA GLU A 233 21.73 -4.01 -13.04
C GLU A 233 21.95 -2.53 -12.72
N ARG A 234 20.98 -1.89 -12.03
CA ARG A 234 21.07 -0.49 -11.61
C ARG A 234 21.94 -0.26 -10.36
N GLN A 235 22.55 -1.30 -9.80
CA GLN A 235 23.36 -1.24 -8.57
C GLN A 235 22.63 -0.52 -7.41
N SER A 236 21.32 -0.72 -7.33
CA SER A 236 20.45 0.01 -6.41
C SER A 236 20.56 -0.55 -4.99
N VAL A 237 20.63 0.33 -3.98
CA VAL A 237 20.61 -0.05 -2.56
C VAL A 237 19.33 -0.83 -2.21
N TYR A 238 18.23 -0.58 -2.92
CA TYR A 238 16.94 -1.25 -2.74
C TYR A 238 16.98 -2.76 -3.05
N ARG A 239 18.03 -3.28 -3.70
CA ARG A 239 18.23 -4.73 -3.89
C ARG A 239 18.27 -5.49 -2.56
N TRP A 240 18.88 -4.88 -1.54
CA TRP A 240 19.00 -5.48 -0.20
C TRP A 240 17.67 -5.49 0.53
N TYR A 241 16.85 -4.45 0.35
CA TYR A 241 15.50 -4.41 0.87
C TYR A 241 14.62 -5.50 0.24
N LEU A 242 14.72 -5.69 -1.08
CA LEU A 242 13.98 -6.75 -1.76
C LEU A 242 14.42 -8.15 -1.28
N LEU A 243 15.73 -8.40 -1.21
CA LEU A 243 16.28 -9.67 -0.70
C LEU A 243 15.86 -9.94 0.76
N GLY A 244 15.99 -8.94 1.63
CA GLY A 244 15.55 -9.04 3.02
C GLY A 244 14.06 -9.31 3.14
N GLY A 245 13.24 -8.66 2.30
CA GLY A 245 11.80 -8.90 2.22
C GLY A 245 11.44 -10.32 1.78
N VAL A 246 12.06 -10.82 0.71
CA VAL A 246 11.87 -12.20 0.23
C VAL A 246 12.29 -13.20 1.30
N PHE A 247 13.45 -12.98 1.93
CA PHE A 247 13.95 -13.83 3.01
C PHE A 247 12.99 -13.87 4.21
N LEU A 248 12.50 -12.71 4.65
CA LEU A 248 11.51 -12.61 5.71
C LEU A 248 10.22 -13.36 5.37
N CYS A 249 9.80 -13.33 4.11
CA CYS A 249 8.61 -14.05 3.67
C CYS A 249 8.82 -15.56 3.67
N ILE A 250 9.98 -16.04 3.23
CA ILE A 250 10.34 -17.47 3.29
C ILE A 250 10.37 -17.94 4.75
N LEU A 251 11.08 -17.22 5.63
CA LEU A 251 11.11 -17.54 7.07
C LEU A 251 9.72 -17.57 7.68
N SER A 252 8.90 -16.57 7.38
CA SER A 252 7.52 -16.49 7.88
C SER A 252 6.67 -17.66 7.38
N SER A 253 6.92 -18.14 6.16
CA SER A 253 6.22 -19.29 5.58
C SER A 253 6.62 -20.60 6.26
N LEU A 254 7.92 -20.76 6.58
CA LEU A 254 8.44 -21.93 7.29
C LEU A 254 7.88 -22.03 8.72
N VAL A 255 7.76 -20.90 9.44
CA VAL A 255 7.18 -20.87 10.79
C VAL A 255 5.72 -21.29 10.80
N VAL A 256 4.93 -20.92 9.79
CA VAL A 256 3.52 -21.34 9.67
C VAL A 256 3.42 -22.83 9.36
N SER A 257 4.30 -23.35 8.50
CA SER A 257 4.31 -24.77 8.12
C SER A 257 4.83 -25.71 9.22
N GLY A 258 5.46 -25.19 10.28
CA GLY A 258 5.94 -25.97 11.43
C GLY A 258 4.93 -26.17 12.56
N LYS A 259 3.69 -25.68 12.43
CA LYS A 259 2.61 -25.82 13.43
C LYS A 259 1.70 -27.03 13.18
N TRP A 260 2.24 -28.14 12.69
CA TRP A 260 1.51 -29.42 12.58
C TRP A 260 2.02 -30.40 13.62
#